data_AF-A0A7J7L0K0-F1
#
_entry.id   AF-A0A7J7L0K0-F1
#
_cell.length_a   1.000
_cell.length_b   1.000
_cell.length_c   1.000
_cell.angle_alpha   90.00
_cell.angle_beta   90.00
_cell.angle_gamma   90.00
#
_symmetry.space_group_name_H-M   'P 1'
#
loop_
_entity.id
_entity.type
_entity.pdbx_description
1 polymer ?
#
loop_
_entity_poly.entity_id
_entity_poly.type
_entity_poly.pdbx_seq_one_letter_code
_entity_poly.pdbx_strand_id
1 'polypeptide(L)'
;MQGIIVRYKKDHGQSSDSAISLSQANTQFYQQEAIKMRQQITQLENTNRHLMGVAIGSMSIKELKQLETRLEKSLNRIRSKKEAELDQDNRYLERKIAERQQSMNLQAANAYQVKVDATEREQQMALIIANEYEAMNLNNFSSQIYYPAVSQQSGQPRRHQRMIGLAKVQ
;
A
#
# COMPACT_ATOMS: atom_id res chain seq x y z
N MET A 1 -21.58 -33.38 82.15
CA MET A 1 -21.51 -32.85 80.77
C MET A 1 -20.89 -31.45 80.71
N GLN A 2 -21.33 -30.48 81.52
CA GLN A 2 -20.80 -29.10 81.53
C GLN A 2 -19.28 -29.01 81.77
N GLY A 3 -18.72 -29.79 82.69
CA GLY A 3 -17.27 -29.78 82.98
C GLY A 3 -16.37 -30.32 81.85
N ILE A 4 -16.93 -31.09 80.90
CA ILE A 4 -16.20 -31.56 79.72
C ILE A 4 -16.23 -30.46 78.65
N ILE A 5 -17.36 -29.79 78.47
CA ILE A 5 -17.52 -28.65 77.54
C ILE A 5 -16.60 -27.48 77.94
N VAL A 6 -16.48 -27.20 79.24
CA VAL A 6 -15.61 -26.13 79.76
C VAL A 6 -14.13 -26.46 79.51
N ARG A 7 -13.71 -27.71 79.74
CA ARG A 7 -12.33 -28.15 79.46
C ARG A 7 -12.02 -28.17 77.96
N TYR A 8 -12.94 -28.66 77.14
CA TYR A 8 -12.79 -28.62 75.67
C TYR A 8 -12.67 -27.18 75.15
N LYS A 9 -13.48 -26.24 75.64
CA LYS A 9 -13.36 -24.80 75.30
C LYS A 9 -12.06 -24.16 75.80
N LYS A 10 -11.48 -24.67 76.90
CA LYS A 10 -10.22 -24.18 77.46
C LYS A 10 -8.99 -24.71 76.69
N ASP A 11 -9.06 -25.96 76.25
CA ASP A 11 -7.94 -26.64 75.59
C ASP A 11 -7.98 -26.48 74.05
N HIS A 12 -9.16 -26.22 73.46
CA HIS A 12 -9.38 -26.11 72.00
C HIS A 12 -10.13 -24.85 71.56
N GLY A 13 -10.69 -24.07 72.49
CA GLY A 13 -11.21 -22.75 72.15
C GLY A 13 -10.03 -21.80 72.03
N GLN A 14 -9.82 -21.23 70.85
CA GLN A 14 -9.02 -20.01 70.78
C GLN A 14 -9.62 -19.05 71.82
N SER A 15 -8.87 -18.72 72.86
CA SER A 15 -9.27 -17.67 73.79
C SER A 15 -9.75 -16.48 72.96
N SER A 16 -10.85 -15.86 73.35
CA SER A 16 -11.32 -14.60 72.75
C SER A 16 -10.14 -13.64 72.52
N ASP A 17 -9.23 -13.57 73.49
CA ASP A 17 -8.01 -12.77 73.44
C ASP A 17 -7.01 -13.20 72.34
N SER A 18 -6.87 -14.49 72.02
CA SER A 18 -5.99 -14.94 70.92
C SER A 18 -6.59 -14.66 69.55
N ALA A 19 -7.91 -14.82 69.39
CA ALA A 19 -8.60 -14.47 68.14
C ALA A 19 -8.61 -12.95 67.89
N ILE A 20 -8.81 -12.15 68.95
CA ILE A 20 -8.71 -10.68 68.92
C ILE A 20 -7.26 -10.26 68.61
N SER A 21 -6.26 -10.93 69.19
CA SER A 21 -4.84 -10.69 68.92
C SER A 21 -4.47 -10.97 67.45
N LEU A 22 -4.93 -12.08 66.87
CA LEU A 22 -4.77 -12.40 65.44
C LEU A 22 -5.46 -11.37 64.54
N SER A 23 -6.67 -10.92 64.89
CA SER A 23 -7.39 -9.88 64.16
C SER A 23 -6.70 -8.52 64.21
N GLN A 24 -6.16 -8.14 65.38
CA GLN A 24 -5.34 -6.93 65.54
C GLN A 24 -4.03 -7.02 64.74
N ALA A 25 -3.35 -8.16 64.77
CA ALA A 25 -2.12 -8.36 64.00
C ALA A 25 -2.37 -8.23 62.49
N ASN A 26 -3.46 -8.81 61.98
CA ASN A 26 -3.85 -8.65 60.57
C ASN A 26 -4.20 -7.19 60.23
N THR A 27 -4.92 -6.50 61.12
CA THR A 27 -5.25 -5.09 60.92
C THR A 27 -3.99 -4.22 60.85
N GLN A 28 -3.02 -4.44 61.75
CA GLN A 28 -1.73 -3.75 61.74
C GLN A 28 -0.92 -4.07 60.49
N PHE A 29 -0.91 -5.33 60.04
CA PHE A 29 -0.26 -5.74 58.81
C PHE A 29 -0.78 -4.97 57.60
N TYR A 30 -2.11 -4.92 57.41
CA TYR A 30 -2.70 -4.19 56.28
C TYR A 30 -2.50 -2.67 56.38
N GLN A 31 -2.48 -2.12 57.60
CA GLN A 31 -2.13 -0.71 57.81
C GLN A 31 -0.70 -0.42 57.35
N GLN A 32 0.26 -1.29 57.69
CA GLN A 32 1.65 -1.16 57.26
C GLN A 32 1.78 -1.29 55.73
N GLU A 33 1.12 -2.26 55.10
CA GLU A 33 1.12 -2.39 53.64
C GLU A 33 0.51 -1.15 52.97
N ALA A 34 -0.57 -0.60 53.51
CA ALA A 34 -1.15 0.63 53.01
C ALA A 34 -0.20 1.83 53.15
N ILE A 35 0.57 1.92 54.23
CA ILE A 35 1.61 2.95 54.40
C ILE A 35 2.70 2.79 53.35
N LYS A 36 3.21 1.57 53.13
CA LYS A 36 4.24 1.31 52.11
C LYS A 36 3.76 1.67 50.71
N MET A 37 2.53 1.28 50.35
CA MET A 37 1.94 1.65 49.06
C MET A 37 1.82 3.16 48.88
N ARG A 38 1.35 3.89 49.91
CA ARG A 38 1.30 5.36 49.87
C ARG A 38 2.68 5.98 49.67
N GLN A 39 3.70 5.47 50.36
CA GLN A 39 5.08 5.93 50.18
C GLN A 39 5.59 5.67 48.76
N GLN A 40 5.29 4.50 48.18
CA GLN A 40 5.65 4.19 46.78
C GLN A 40 4.98 5.14 45.80
N ILE A 41 3.69 5.43 45.99
CA ILE A 41 2.94 6.39 45.17
C ILE A 41 3.61 7.76 45.23
N THR A 42 3.87 8.29 46.43
CA THR A 42 4.53 9.59 46.58
C THR A 42 5.92 9.61 45.93
N GLN A 43 6.69 8.52 46.06
CA GLN A 43 8.00 8.42 45.42
C GLN A 43 7.93 8.42 43.89
N LEU A 44 6.97 7.68 43.31
CA LEU A 44 6.74 7.65 41.87
C LEU A 44 6.28 9.01 41.33
N GLU A 45 5.35 9.67 42.02
CA GLU A 45 4.87 11.01 41.66
C GLU A 45 6.01 12.03 41.71
N ASN A 46 6.83 12.01 42.76
CA ASN A 46 8.02 12.87 42.87
C ASN A 46 9.00 12.61 41.72
N THR A 47 9.27 11.34 41.43
CA THR A 47 10.15 10.96 40.32
C THR A 47 9.60 11.47 39.00
N ASN A 48 8.29 11.36 38.75
CA ASN A 48 7.68 11.84 37.53
C ASN A 48 7.76 13.37 37.42
N ARG A 49 7.49 14.10 38.51
CA ARG A 49 7.67 15.57 38.55
C ARG A 49 9.09 15.98 38.20
N HIS A 50 10.10 15.33 38.80
CA HIS A 50 11.51 15.60 38.49
C HIS A 50 11.84 15.29 37.02
N LEU A 51 11.36 14.17 36.47
CA LEU A 51 11.55 13.83 35.06
C LEU A 51 10.90 14.85 34.11
N MET A 52 9.81 15.49 34.54
CA MET A 52 9.16 16.60 33.83
C MET A 52 9.83 17.97 34.09
N GLY A 53 10.92 18.02 34.85
CA GLY A 53 11.62 19.27 35.19
C GLY A 53 10.92 20.12 36.26
N VAL A 54 9.94 19.56 36.98
CA VAL A 54 9.20 20.25 38.05
C VAL A 54 9.81 19.90 39.42
N ALA A 55 9.74 20.84 40.37
CA ALA A 55 10.19 20.67 41.76
C ALA A 55 11.67 20.27 41.93
N ILE A 56 12.52 20.61 40.95
CA ILE A 56 13.95 20.30 40.94
C ILE A 56 14.80 21.22 41.83
N GLY A 57 14.24 22.32 42.33
CA GLY A 57 14.98 23.33 43.11
C GLY A 57 15.52 22.83 44.46
N SER A 58 14.95 21.76 45.00
CA SER A 58 15.42 21.12 46.24
C SER A 58 16.39 19.96 46.01
N MET A 59 16.71 19.63 44.75
CA MET A 59 17.64 18.54 44.43
C MET A 59 19.10 19.01 44.58
N SER A 60 19.96 18.12 45.06
CA SER A 60 21.39 18.37 45.09
C SER A 60 22.00 18.33 43.68
N ILE A 61 23.18 18.93 43.51
CA ILE A 61 23.93 18.91 42.23
C ILE A 61 24.16 17.46 41.75
N LYS A 62 24.42 16.53 42.67
CA LYS A 62 24.64 15.12 42.34
C LYS A 62 23.36 14.48 41.77
N GLU A 63 22.22 14.74 42.38
CA GLU A 63 20.92 14.21 41.92
C GLU A 63 20.50 14.83 40.59
N LEU A 64 20.77 16.12 40.38
CA LEU A 64 20.52 16.80 39.11
C LEU A 64 21.35 16.19 37.97
N LYS A 65 22.65 15.93 38.19
CA LYS A 65 23.50 15.24 37.19
C LYS A 65 23.00 13.83 36.86
N GLN A 66 22.52 13.10 37.87
CA GLN A 66 21.93 11.78 37.65
C GLN A 66 20.62 11.86 36.85
N LEU A 67 19.77 12.84 37.14
CA LEU A 67 18.53 13.09 36.40
C LEU A 67 18.82 13.44 34.94
N GLU A 68 19.75 14.37 34.70
CA GLU A 68 20.21 14.76 33.36
C GLU A 68 20.73 13.54 32.57
N THR A 69 21.63 12.75 33.17
CA THR A 69 22.18 11.55 32.52
C THR A 69 21.07 10.54 32.14
N ARG A 70 20.06 10.39 33.01
CA ARG A 70 18.92 9.50 32.74
C ARG A 70 18.08 10.01 31.58
N LEU A 71 17.77 11.30 31.56
CA LEU A 71 16.99 11.96 30.50
C LEU A 71 17.72 11.94 29.17
N GLU A 72 19.02 12.21 29.16
CA GLU A 72 19.84 12.17 27.94
C GLU A 72 19.86 10.76 27.33
N LYS A 73 20.10 9.73 28.16
CA LYS A 73 20.08 8.34 27.71
C LYS A 73 18.71 7.91 27.17
N SER A 74 17.62 8.27 27.85
CA SER A 74 16.28 7.90 27.39
C SER A 74 15.89 8.67 26.12
N LEU A 75 16.23 9.95 26.02
CA LEU A 75 16.01 10.77 24.83
C LEU A 75 16.74 10.21 23.62
N ASN A 76 18.02 9.84 23.79
CA ASN A 76 18.80 9.23 22.71
C ASN A 76 18.17 7.91 22.25
N ARG A 77 17.73 7.05 23.17
CA ARG A 77 17.02 5.81 22.81
C ARG A 77 15.72 6.08 22.03
N ILE A 78 14.94 7.07 22.45
CA ILE A 78 13.69 7.46 21.78
C ILE A 78 13.99 7.96 20.37
N ARG A 79 14.99 8.84 20.21
CA ARG A 79 15.41 9.37 18.91
C ARG A 79 15.89 8.28 17.97
N SER A 80 16.81 7.42 18.41
CA SER A 80 17.33 6.32 17.59
C SER A 80 16.23 5.34 17.16
N LYS A 81 15.27 5.04 18.05
CA LYS A 81 14.12 4.20 17.68
C LYS A 81 13.28 4.86 16.59
N LYS A 82 12.95 6.15 16.76
CA LYS A 82 12.16 6.91 15.80
C LYS A 82 12.86 7.01 14.44
N GLU A 83 14.17 7.25 14.44
CA GLU A 83 14.99 7.27 13.21
C GLU A 83 14.97 5.92 12.51
N ALA A 84 15.16 4.82 13.25
CA ALA A 84 15.12 3.47 12.67
C ALA A 84 13.76 3.12 12.04
N GLU A 85 12.66 3.49 12.68
CA GLU A 85 11.30 3.31 12.15
C GLU A 85 11.06 4.16 10.90
N LEU A 86 11.43 5.45 10.93
CA LEU A 86 11.31 6.34 9.76
C LEU A 86 12.14 5.85 8.58
N ASP A 87 13.36 5.39 8.83
CA ASP A 87 14.23 4.82 7.79
C ASP A 87 13.63 3.55 7.19
N GLN A 88 12.96 2.72 8.00
CA GLN A 88 12.26 1.55 7.51
C GLN A 88 11.10 1.95 6.59
N ASP A 89 10.29 2.93 6.99
CA ASP A 89 9.17 3.43 6.20
C ASP A 89 9.64 4.06 4.89
N ASN A 90 10.71 4.88 4.93
CA ASN A 90 11.32 5.46 3.73
C ASN A 90 11.77 4.38 2.76
N ARG A 91 12.51 3.37 3.23
CA ARG A 91 12.94 2.23 2.40
C ARG A 91 11.77 1.47 1.79
N TYR A 92 10.67 1.30 2.54
CA TYR A 92 9.46 0.67 2.02
C TYR A 92 8.82 1.49 0.89
N LEU A 93 8.68 2.81 1.09
CA LEU A 93 8.11 3.71 0.09
C LEU A 93 8.98 3.81 -1.16
N GLU A 94 10.31 3.89 -1.01
CA GLU A 94 11.25 3.89 -2.13
C GLU A 94 11.12 2.64 -2.99
N ARG A 95 11.04 1.45 -2.37
CA ARG A 95 10.81 0.19 -3.11
C ARG A 95 9.50 0.22 -3.87
N LYS A 96 8.41 0.66 -3.22
CA LYS A 96 7.09 0.75 -3.85
C LYS A 96 7.07 1.72 -5.03
N ILE A 97 7.80 2.84 -4.94
CA ILE A 97 7.97 3.78 -6.04
C ILE A 97 8.75 3.13 -7.19
N ALA A 98 9.85 2.44 -6.89
CA ALA A 98 10.66 1.75 -7.89
C ALA A 98 9.87 0.65 -8.63
N GLU A 99 9.14 -0.19 -7.90
CA GLU A 99 8.27 -1.23 -8.47
C GLU A 99 7.20 -0.63 -9.40
N ARG A 100 6.56 0.46 -8.96
CA ARG A 100 5.56 1.16 -9.77
C ARG A 100 6.17 1.75 -11.04
N GLN A 101 7.33 2.39 -10.93
CA GLN A 101 8.03 2.95 -12.08
C GLN A 101 8.45 1.87 -13.08
N GLN A 102 8.95 0.74 -12.58
CA GLN A 102 9.29 -0.42 -13.42
C GLN A 102 8.05 -0.95 -14.16
N SER A 103 6.92 -1.10 -13.46
CA SER A 103 5.66 -1.53 -14.06
C SER A 103 5.20 -0.58 -15.16
N MET A 104 5.24 0.74 -14.93
CA MET A 104 4.89 1.74 -15.94
C MET A 104 5.82 1.67 -17.15
N ASN A 105 7.13 1.52 -16.93
CA ASN A 105 8.11 1.41 -18.03
C ASN A 105 7.85 0.17 -18.89
N LEU A 106 7.55 -0.98 -18.27
CA LEU A 106 7.19 -2.21 -19.00
C LEU A 106 5.90 -2.05 -19.80
N GLN A 107 4.87 -1.41 -19.23
CA GLN A 107 3.63 -1.12 -19.94
C GLN A 107 3.87 -0.19 -21.14
N ALA A 108 4.68 0.85 -20.97
CA ALA A 108 5.03 1.77 -22.05
C ALA A 108 5.81 1.07 -23.17
N ALA A 109 6.78 0.22 -22.82
CA ALA A 109 7.54 -0.57 -23.79
C ALA A 109 6.64 -1.53 -24.57
N ASN A 110 5.75 -2.25 -23.89
CA ASN A 110 4.79 -3.15 -24.54
C ASN A 110 3.85 -2.38 -25.48
N ALA A 111 3.34 -1.22 -25.05
CA ALA A 111 2.48 -0.38 -25.89
C ALA A 111 3.21 0.15 -27.13
N TYR A 112 4.50 0.48 -27.01
CA TYR A 112 5.33 0.87 -28.14
C TYR A 112 5.51 -0.29 -29.13
N GLN A 113 5.80 -1.50 -28.63
CA GLN A 113 5.96 -2.69 -29.47
C GLN A 113 4.68 -2.99 -30.27
N VAL A 114 3.50 -2.93 -29.63
CA VAL A 114 2.22 -3.15 -30.32
C VAL A 114 2.01 -2.15 -31.47
N LYS A 115 2.43 -0.89 -31.30
CA LYS A 115 2.34 0.13 -32.36
C LYS A 115 3.31 -0.14 -33.50
N VAL A 116 4.54 -0.58 -33.18
CA VAL A 116 5.53 -0.99 -34.19
C VAL A 116 4.98 -2.15 -35.00
N ASP A 117 4.53 -3.22 -34.34
CA ASP A 117 3.99 -4.42 -35.01
C ASP A 117 2.75 -4.11 -35.86
N ALA A 118 1.94 -3.12 -35.47
CA ALA A 118 0.79 -2.66 -36.26
C ALA A 118 1.25 -1.91 -37.52
N THR A 119 2.22 -1.00 -37.37
CA THR A 119 2.77 -0.22 -38.49
C THR A 119 3.47 -1.12 -39.50
N GLU A 120 4.24 -2.11 -39.03
CA GLU A 120 4.90 -3.10 -39.90
C GLU A 120 3.87 -3.92 -40.69
N ARG A 121 2.76 -4.32 -40.06
CA ARG A 121 1.66 -5.01 -40.75
C ARG A 121 0.99 -4.14 -41.81
N GLU A 122 0.73 -2.87 -41.49
CA GLU A 122 0.18 -1.90 -42.46
C GLU A 122 1.10 -1.73 -43.66
N GLN A 123 2.42 -1.60 -43.43
CA GLN A 123 3.41 -1.50 -44.51
C GLN A 123 3.46 -2.78 -45.37
N GLN A 124 3.43 -3.96 -44.75
CA GLN A 124 3.39 -5.24 -45.48
C GLN A 124 2.14 -5.34 -46.36
N MET A 125 0.97 -4.96 -45.85
CA MET A 125 -0.27 -4.94 -46.64
C MET A 125 -0.17 -3.94 -47.80
N ALA A 126 0.38 -2.75 -47.57
CA ALA A 126 0.57 -1.75 -48.62
C ALA A 126 1.49 -2.26 -49.75
N LEU A 127 2.57 -2.98 -49.41
CA LEU A 127 3.46 -3.61 -50.40
C LEU A 127 2.76 -4.72 -51.18
N ILE A 128 1.97 -5.58 -50.51
CA ILE A 128 1.20 -6.62 -51.19
C ILE A 128 0.24 -5.98 -52.20
N ILE A 129 -0.51 -4.96 -51.76
CA ILE A 129 -1.43 -4.22 -52.62
C ILE A 129 -0.69 -3.60 -53.81
N ALA A 130 0.44 -2.92 -53.59
CA ALA A 130 1.23 -2.31 -54.65
C ALA A 130 1.71 -3.33 -55.69
N ASN A 131 2.23 -4.48 -55.23
CA ASN A 131 2.67 -5.58 -56.10
C ASN A 131 1.50 -6.15 -56.92
N GLU A 132 0.32 -6.27 -56.31
CA GLU A 132 -0.89 -6.77 -56.98
C GLU A 132 -1.37 -5.81 -58.07
N TYR A 133 -1.33 -4.49 -57.81
CA TYR A 133 -1.60 -3.46 -58.83
C TYR A 133 -0.59 -3.49 -59.98
N GLU A 134 0.70 -3.65 -59.72
CA GLU A 134 1.72 -3.79 -60.77
C GLU A 134 1.50 -5.03 -61.64
N ALA A 135 1.17 -6.17 -61.02
CA ALA A 135 0.85 -7.41 -61.74
C ALA A 135 -0.41 -7.27 -62.62
N MET A 136 -1.46 -6.59 -62.14
CA MET A 136 -2.65 -6.30 -62.96
C MET A 136 -2.32 -5.37 -64.14
N ASN A 137 -1.44 -4.39 -63.96
CA ASN A 137 -1.05 -3.45 -65.01
C ASN A 137 -0.19 -4.13 -66.11
N LEU A 138 0.73 -5.02 -65.74
CA LEU A 138 1.53 -5.84 -66.68
C LEU A 138 0.66 -6.79 -67.53
N ASN A 139 -0.38 -7.38 -66.94
CA ASN A 139 -1.34 -8.22 -67.66
C ASN A 139 -2.22 -7.42 -68.63
N ASN A 140 -2.55 -6.17 -68.29
CA ASN A 140 -3.28 -5.26 -69.19
C ASN A 140 -2.43 -4.78 -70.37
N PHE A 141 -1.14 -4.51 -70.16
CA PHE A 141 -0.21 -4.11 -71.23
C PHE A 141 0.04 -5.22 -72.26
N SER A 142 0.18 -6.48 -71.81
CA SER A 142 0.35 -7.63 -72.72
C SER A 142 -0.89 -7.85 -73.60
N SER A 143 -2.07 -7.44 -73.15
CA SER A 143 -3.34 -7.56 -73.90
C SER A 143 -3.51 -6.49 -74.99
N GLN A 144 -2.69 -5.43 -74.99
CA GLN A 144 -2.72 -4.36 -76.01
C GLN A 144 -1.73 -4.57 -77.18
N ILE A 145 -0.78 -5.52 -77.08
CA ILE A 145 0.16 -5.86 -78.17
C ILE A 145 -0.42 -7.01 -79.03
N TYR A 146 -1.68 -6.91 -79.44
CA TYR A 146 -2.26 -7.81 -80.42
C TYR A 146 -2.65 -7.01 -81.67
N TYR A 147 -1.78 -7.02 -82.68
CA TYR A 147 -2.07 -6.44 -83.99
C TYR A 147 -3.21 -7.23 -84.65
N PRO A 148 -4.30 -6.59 -85.09
CA PRO A 148 -5.32 -7.29 -85.85
C PRO A 148 -4.78 -7.57 -87.26
N ALA A 149 -4.76 -8.83 -87.66
CA ALA A 149 -4.53 -9.23 -89.03
C ALA A 149 -5.61 -8.63 -89.94
N VAL A 150 -5.18 -7.83 -90.92
CA VAL A 150 -6.03 -7.21 -91.94
C VAL A 150 -6.72 -8.31 -92.75
N SER A 151 -8.03 -8.48 -92.55
CA SER A 151 -8.90 -9.27 -93.42
C SER A 151 -9.68 -8.34 -94.35
N GLN A 152 -9.59 -8.63 -95.65
CA GLN A 152 -10.16 -7.85 -96.74
C GLN A 152 -11.70 -7.89 -96.75
N GLN A 153 -12.26 -6.73 -97.09
CA GLN A 153 -13.61 -6.36 -97.51
C GLN A 153 -14.62 -7.48 -97.88
N SER A 154 -15.87 -7.32 -97.43
CA SER A 154 -16.96 -6.79 -98.29
C SER A 154 -18.31 -6.72 -97.54
N GLY A 155 -19.09 -5.66 -97.77
CA GLY A 155 -20.55 -5.64 -97.54
C GLY A 155 -21.11 -4.72 -96.44
N GLN A 156 -21.28 -3.43 -96.75
CA GLN A 156 -22.25 -2.50 -96.12
C GLN A 156 -23.69 -2.83 -96.62
N PRO A 157 -24.82 -2.41 -95.99
CA PRO A 157 -25.00 -1.04 -95.46
C PRO A 157 -25.81 -0.83 -94.17
N ARG A 158 -25.53 0.33 -93.59
CA ARG A 158 -26.29 1.00 -92.50
C ARG A 158 -27.76 1.23 -92.85
N ARG A 159 -28.64 1.12 -91.85
CA ARG A 159 -29.83 1.98 -91.71
C ARG A 159 -30.06 2.37 -90.25
N HIS A 160 -29.96 3.68 -89.99
CA HIS A 160 -30.44 4.34 -88.79
C HIS A 160 -31.98 4.43 -88.83
N GLN A 161 -32.64 4.23 -87.70
CA GLN A 161 -33.97 4.77 -87.44
C GLN A 161 -34.04 5.23 -85.97
N ARG A 162 -34.02 6.54 -85.74
CA ARG A 162 -34.56 7.19 -84.53
C ARG A 162 -35.85 7.90 -84.96
N MET A 163 -36.95 7.64 -84.27
CA MET A 163 -38.18 8.44 -84.25
C MET A 163 -38.50 8.66 -82.76
N ILE A 164 -38.35 9.88 -82.23
CA ILE A 164 -39.31 11.00 -82.14
C ILE A 164 -40.40 10.79 -81.08
N GLY A 165 -40.39 11.69 -80.10
CA GLY A 165 -41.50 12.13 -79.24
C GLY A 165 -40.95 13.33 -78.49
N LEU A 166 -41.54 14.53 -78.48
CA LEU A 166 -42.92 14.81 -78.16
C LEU A 166 -43.32 16.20 -78.72
N ALA A 167 -44.49 16.27 -79.35
CA ALA A 167 -45.35 17.46 -79.34
C ALA A 167 -46.21 17.37 -78.06
N LYS A 168 -46.27 18.40 -77.20
CA LYS A 168 -47.29 19.48 -77.21
C LYS A 168 -48.70 18.89 -77.31
N VAL A 169 -49.64 19.16 -76.42
CA VAL A 169 -50.20 20.44 -75.95
C VAL A 169 -50.95 20.15 -74.63
N GLN A 170 -51.43 21.18 -73.93
CA GLN A 170 -52.59 21.05 -73.02
C GLN A 170 -53.64 20.03 -73.48
#